data_AF-A0A0C9WCJ2-F1
#
_entry.id   AF-A0A0C9WCJ2-F1
#
_cell.length_a   1.000
_cell.length_b   1.000
_cell.length_c   1.000
_cell.angle_alpha   90.00
_cell.angle_beta   90.00
_cell.angle_gamma   90.00
#
_symmetry.space_group_name_H-M   'P 1'
#
loop_
_entity.id
_entity.type
_entity.pdbx_description
1 polymer ?
#
loop_
_entity_poly.entity_id
_entity_poly.type
_entity_poly.pdbx_seq_one_letter_code
_entity_poly.pdbx_strand_id
1 'polypeptide(L)'
;YGWSPKGSRARRRDFFVRGKRYSILPALSRSGILAVDVFERPLTTKSFNQFIRHVLDRMNPFPAPNSVLVMDNASIHHSDELRDMIEARYAFSCIKAWIRSNRDYVLGELGGGHNVDPYDMIWKAVFTVTAEKAEGWFRHSGYI
;
A
#
# COMPACT_ATOMS: atom_id res chain seq x y z
N TYR A 1 -12.60 -7.30 -40.22
CA TYR A 1 -13.56 -8.36 -40.59
C TYR A 1 -12.90 -9.37 -41.50
N GLY A 2 -13.27 -10.65 -41.42
CA GLY A 2 -12.74 -11.70 -42.29
C GLY A 2 -13.86 -12.68 -42.65
N TRP A 3 -13.93 -13.08 -43.91
CA TRP A 3 -14.92 -14.03 -44.42
C TRP A 3 -14.22 -15.32 -44.88
N SER A 4 -14.86 -16.47 -44.67
CA SER A 4 -14.46 -17.72 -45.30
C SER A 4 -15.69 -18.54 -45.72
N PRO A 5 -15.56 -19.40 -46.74
CA PRO A 5 -16.60 -20.33 -47.12
C PRO A 5 -17.04 -21.23 -45.94
N LYS A 6 -18.31 -21.66 -45.97
CA LYS A 6 -18.90 -22.56 -44.97
C LYS A 6 -18.09 -23.86 -44.90
N GLY A 7 -17.66 -24.26 -43.70
CA GLY A 7 -16.81 -25.42 -43.47
C GLY A 7 -15.30 -25.13 -43.43
N SER A 8 -14.89 -23.91 -43.73
CA SER A 8 -13.49 -23.47 -43.65
C SER A 8 -13.29 -22.44 -42.54
N ARG A 9 -12.12 -22.47 -41.88
CA ARG A 9 -11.80 -21.54 -40.78
C ARG A 9 -11.27 -20.22 -41.35
N ALA A 10 -11.95 -19.11 -41.09
CA ALA A 10 -11.46 -17.77 -41.45
C ALA A 10 -10.15 -17.48 -40.70
N ARG A 11 -9.04 -17.28 -41.44
CA ARG A 11 -7.75 -16.89 -40.88
C ARG A 11 -7.47 -15.44 -41.23
N ARG A 12 -7.43 -14.57 -40.23
CA ARG A 12 -6.95 -13.19 -40.36
C ARG A 12 -5.64 -13.09 -39.58
N ARG A 13 -4.55 -12.71 -40.25
CA ARG A 13 -3.33 -12.25 -39.57
C ARG A 13 -3.45 -10.74 -39.45
N ASP A 14 -3.45 -10.24 -38.22
CA ASP A 14 -3.33 -8.81 -37.95
C ASP A 14 -1.88 -8.54 -37.52
N PHE A 15 -1.31 -7.42 -37.94
CA PHE A 15 0.02 -7.03 -37.47
C PHE A 15 -0.16 -6.44 -36.08
N PHE A 16 0.29 -7.16 -35.04
CA PHE A 16 0.35 -6.59 -33.69
C PHE A 16 1.51 -5.59 -33.62
N VAL A 17 1.25 -4.35 -34.04
CA VAL A 17 2.22 -3.27 -33.89
C VAL A 17 2.30 -2.95 -32.40
N ARG A 18 3.36 -3.44 -31.74
CA ARG A 18 3.67 -3.05 -30.36
C ARG A 18 4.17 -1.61 -30.37
N GLY A 19 3.25 -0.66 -30.16
CA GLY A 19 3.61 0.71 -29.84
C GLY A 19 4.45 0.79 -28.56
N LYS A 20 5.21 1.87 -28.41
CA LYS A 20 5.98 2.16 -27.20
C LYS A 20 5.01 2.30 -26.01
N ARG A 21 5.25 1.53 -24.94
CA ARG A 21 4.41 1.55 -23.74
C ARG A 21 5.16 2.24 -22.60
N TYR A 22 4.43 3.07 -21.87
CA TYR A 22 4.93 3.72 -20.67
C TYR A 22 4.14 3.20 -19.46
N SER A 23 4.84 3.00 -18.35
CA SER A 23 4.27 2.79 -17.04
C SER A 23 4.45 4.06 -16.21
N ILE A 24 3.41 4.46 -15.48
CA ILE A 24 3.40 5.68 -14.68
C ILE A 24 3.02 5.29 -13.25
N LEU A 25 3.75 5.80 -12.27
CA LEU A 25 3.47 5.66 -10.85
C LEU A 25 3.24 7.05 -10.25
N PRO A 26 2.00 7.53 -10.14
CA PRO A 26 1.69 8.76 -9.44
C PRO A 26 1.30 8.50 -7.98
N ALA A 27 1.83 9.30 -7.05
CA ALA A 27 1.34 9.40 -5.69
C ALA A 27 0.55 10.71 -5.55
N LEU A 28 -0.72 10.62 -5.19
CA LEU A 28 -1.62 11.76 -5.06
C LEU A 28 -1.86 12.10 -3.59
N SER A 29 -1.93 13.39 -3.31
CA SER A 29 -2.30 13.97 -2.02
C SER A 29 -3.51 14.89 -2.19
N ARG A 30 -4.08 15.36 -1.07
CA ARG A 30 -5.14 16.39 -1.10
C ARG A 30 -4.68 17.72 -1.75
N SER A 31 -3.38 17.98 -1.76
CA SER A 31 -2.76 19.17 -2.35
C SER A 31 -2.25 18.98 -3.79
N GLY A 32 -2.47 17.81 -4.40
CA GLY A 32 -2.00 17.49 -5.77
C GLY A 32 -1.00 16.33 -5.81
N ILE A 33 -0.17 16.27 -6.85
CA ILE A 33 0.82 15.20 -7.04
C ILE A 33 1.94 15.34 -6.01
N LEU A 34 2.15 14.31 -5.20
CA LEU A 34 3.22 14.23 -4.20
C LEU A 34 4.53 13.73 -4.81
N ALA A 35 4.44 12.72 -5.69
CA ALA A 35 5.57 12.16 -6.44
C ALA A 35 5.06 11.51 -7.74
N VAL A 36 5.92 11.43 -8.76
CA VAL A 36 5.63 10.71 -10.00
C VAL A 36 6.90 10.11 -10.60
N ASP A 37 6.81 8.83 -10.99
CA ASP A 37 7.83 8.18 -11.83
C ASP A 37 7.21 7.69 -13.15
N VAL A 38 7.95 7.80 -14.25
CA VAL A 38 7.55 7.35 -15.59
C VAL A 38 8.63 6.45 -16.19
N PHE A 39 8.22 5.30 -16.71
CA PHE A 39 9.13 4.27 -17.23
C PHE A 39 8.69 3.80 -18.61
N GLU A 40 9.65 3.56 -19.50
CA GLU A 40 9.42 2.92 -20.81
C GLU A 40 9.52 1.39 -20.76
N ARG A 41 9.12 0.81 -19.62
CA ARG A 41 9.25 -0.61 -19.32
C ARG A 41 8.15 -1.04 -18.36
N PRO A 42 7.80 -2.35 -18.35
CA PRO A 42 6.89 -2.88 -17.34
C PRO A 42 7.40 -2.60 -15.93
N LEU A 43 6.47 -2.37 -15.01
CA LEU A 43 6.76 -2.26 -13.59
C LEU A 43 7.24 -3.60 -13.04
N THR A 44 8.29 -3.52 -12.22
CA THR A 44 8.79 -4.62 -11.40
C THR A 44 8.69 -4.22 -9.94
N THR A 45 8.66 -5.22 -9.05
CA THR A 45 8.70 -5.01 -7.60
C THR A 45 9.85 -4.08 -7.19
N LYS A 46 11.04 -4.24 -7.80
CA LYS A 46 12.20 -3.37 -7.55
C LYS A 46 11.92 -1.90 -7.91
N SER A 47 11.38 -1.64 -9.11
CA SER A 47 11.04 -0.26 -9.51
C SER A 47 9.92 0.34 -8.65
N PHE A 48 8.96 -0.49 -8.24
CA PHE A 48 7.88 -0.05 -7.36
C PHE A 48 8.40 0.30 -5.96
N ASN A 49 9.25 -0.55 -5.36
CA ASN A 49 9.86 -0.29 -4.06
C ASN A 49 10.72 0.98 -4.07
N GLN A 50 11.44 1.23 -5.17
CA GLN A 50 12.19 2.47 -5.34
C GLN A 50 11.26 3.70 -5.40
N PHE A 51 10.16 3.62 -6.15
CA PHE A 51 9.16 4.68 -6.19
C PHE A 51 8.57 4.93 -4.79
N ILE A 52 8.23 3.87 -4.06
CA ILE A 52 7.71 4.01 -2.70
C ILE A 52 8.71 4.72 -1.80
N ARG A 53 10.01 4.39 -1.81
CA ARG A 53 11.02 5.15 -1.04
C ARG A 53 10.91 6.65 -1.26
N HIS A 54 10.81 7.08 -2.51
CA HIS A 54 10.66 8.50 -2.86
C HIS A 54 9.35 9.09 -2.32
N VAL A 55 8.24 8.34 -2.34
CA VAL A 55 6.97 8.75 -1.71
C VAL A 55 7.13 8.91 -0.20
N LEU A 56 7.73 7.91 0.45
CA LEU A 56 7.94 7.88 1.89
C LEU A 56 8.81 9.05 2.39
N ASP A 57 9.77 9.52 1.58
CA ASP A 57 10.60 10.69 1.91
C ASP A 57 9.83 12.03 1.87
N ARG A 58 8.64 12.05 1.27
CA ARG A 58 7.75 13.23 1.16
C ARG A 58 6.53 13.16 2.06
N MET A 59 6.39 12.07 2.81
CA MET A 59 5.32 11.86 3.76
C MET A 59 5.73 12.32 5.16
N ASN A 60 4.74 12.69 5.97
CA ASN A 60 4.96 13.11 7.35
C ASN A 60 4.51 12.03 8.35
N PRO A 61 4.98 12.06 9.60
CA PRO A 61 4.40 11.25 10.67
C PRO A 61 2.91 11.57 10.88
N PHE A 62 2.11 10.56 11.19
CA PHE A 62 0.71 10.77 11.56
C PHE A 62 0.60 11.58 12.87
N PRO A 63 -0.32 12.55 13.00
CA PRO A 63 -1.45 12.88 12.11
C PRO A 63 -1.23 14.06 11.14
N ALA A 64 0.03 14.41 10.83
CA ALA A 64 0.30 15.55 9.95
C ALA A 64 -0.22 15.33 8.51
N PRO A 65 -0.34 16.38 7.67
CA PRO A 65 -0.70 16.20 6.26
C PRO A 65 0.23 15.21 5.55
N ASN A 66 -0.31 14.42 4.62
CA ASN A 66 0.43 13.38 3.87
C ASN A 66 1.05 12.29 4.76
N SER A 67 0.35 11.85 5.80
CA SER A 67 0.86 10.85 6.76
C SER A 67 0.30 9.44 6.63
N VAL A 68 -0.62 9.21 5.70
CA VAL A 68 -1.26 7.91 5.48
C VAL A 68 -1.09 7.53 4.01
N LEU A 69 -0.48 6.36 3.78
CA LEU A 69 -0.31 5.80 2.45
C LEU A 69 -1.44 4.81 2.19
N VAL A 70 -2.19 5.03 1.10
CA VAL A 70 -3.27 4.13 0.66
C VAL A 70 -2.94 3.64 -0.74
N MET A 71 -3.01 2.33 -0.93
CA MET A 71 -2.76 1.64 -2.20
C MET A 71 -3.79 0.53 -2.37
N ASP A 72 -4.08 0.12 -3.60
CA ASP A 72 -4.90 -1.05 -3.87
C ASP A 72 -4.15 -2.35 -3.49
N ASN A 73 -4.84 -3.47 -3.45
CA ASN A 73 -4.26 -4.75 -3.03
C ASN A 73 -3.59 -5.51 -4.19
N ALA A 74 -2.73 -4.82 -4.96
CA ALA A 74 -2.00 -5.43 -6.07
C ALA A 74 -0.85 -6.32 -5.57
N SER A 75 -0.56 -7.43 -6.27
CA SER A 75 0.48 -8.38 -5.87
C SER A 75 1.89 -7.78 -5.80
N ILE A 76 2.17 -6.74 -6.60
CA ILE A 76 3.44 -6.00 -6.58
C ILE A 76 3.66 -5.25 -5.26
N HIS A 77 2.61 -5.07 -4.45
CA HIS A 77 2.69 -4.44 -3.13
C HIS A 77 3.00 -5.44 -2.00
N HIS A 78 3.19 -6.73 -2.31
CA HIS A 78 3.37 -7.77 -1.28
C HIS A 78 4.83 -8.17 -1.08
N SER A 79 5.77 -7.25 -1.33
CA SER A 79 7.19 -7.53 -1.09
C SER A 79 7.59 -7.25 0.36
N ASP A 80 8.46 -8.11 0.90
CA ASP A 80 8.99 -7.95 2.27
C ASP A 80 9.69 -6.60 2.44
N GLU A 81 10.48 -6.19 1.43
CA GLU A 81 11.14 -4.88 1.42
C GLU A 81 10.14 -3.71 1.54
N LEU A 82 9.00 -3.77 0.84
CA LEU A 82 7.96 -2.74 0.98
C LEU A 82 7.38 -2.71 2.39
N ARG A 83 7.08 -3.89 2.92
CA ARG A 83 6.53 -4.04 4.26
C ARG A 83 7.48 -3.46 5.30
N ASP A 84 8.76 -3.79 5.22
CA ASP A 84 9.79 -3.29 6.14
C ASP A 84 9.91 -1.78 6.07
N MET A 85 9.90 -1.19 4.86
CA MET A 85 9.95 0.26 4.70
C MET A 85 8.75 0.99 5.31
N ILE A 86 7.54 0.41 5.19
CA ILE A 86 6.33 0.97 5.78
C ILE A 86 6.34 0.80 7.30
N GLU A 87 6.71 -0.38 7.80
CA GLU A 87 6.77 -0.67 9.24
C GLU A 87 7.83 0.16 9.96
N ALA A 88 8.97 0.44 9.31
CA ALA A 88 10.05 1.26 9.83
C ALA A 88 9.73 2.77 9.86
N ARG A 89 8.77 3.26 9.08
CA ARG A 89 8.51 4.71 8.96
C ARG A 89 7.17 5.18 9.52
N TYR A 90 6.21 4.28 9.72
CA TYR A 90 4.86 4.67 10.15
C TYR A 90 4.46 4.06 11.47
N ALA A 91 3.66 4.82 12.21
CA ALA A 91 2.96 4.40 13.43
C ALA A 91 2.07 3.14 13.24
N PHE A 92 1.87 2.69 11.99
CA PHE A 92 1.17 1.45 11.67
C PHE A 92 1.80 0.22 12.34
N SER A 93 3.11 0.20 12.55
CA SER A 93 3.78 -0.87 13.31
C SER A 93 3.32 -0.92 14.76
N CYS A 94 3.24 0.25 15.42
CA CYS A 94 2.78 0.39 16.80
C CYS A 94 1.29 0.08 16.94
N ILE A 95 0.46 0.52 15.99
CA ILE A 95 -0.97 0.18 15.94
C ILE A 95 -1.15 -1.33 15.74
N LYS A 96 -0.38 -1.95 14.83
CA LYS A 96 -0.39 -3.41 14.64
C LYS A 96 0.07 -4.15 15.90
N ALA A 97 1.12 -3.68 16.57
CA ALA A 97 1.59 -4.26 17.82
C ALA A 97 0.49 -4.18 18.89
N TRP A 98 -0.15 -3.02 19.04
CA TRP A 98 -1.29 -2.86 19.95
C TRP A 98 -2.43 -3.82 19.63
N ILE A 99 -2.83 -3.92 18.35
CA ILE A 99 -3.89 -4.84 17.91
C ILE A 99 -3.53 -6.29 18.27
N ARG A 100 -2.26 -6.70 18.06
CA ARG A 100 -1.78 -8.04 18.38
C ARG A 100 -1.75 -8.30 19.88
N SER A 101 -1.33 -7.32 20.68
CA SER A 101 -1.31 -7.39 22.15
C SER A 101 -2.71 -7.35 22.77
N ASN A 102 -3.70 -6.83 22.06
CA ASN A 102 -5.10 -6.72 22.50
C ASN A 102 -6.01 -7.64 21.68
N ARG A 103 -5.49 -8.77 21.16
CA ARG A 103 -6.17 -9.64 20.19
C ARG A 103 -7.58 -10.02 20.60
N ASP A 104 -7.79 -10.46 21.84
CA ASP A 104 -9.10 -10.95 22.29
C ASP A 104 -10.13 -9.82 22.36
N TYR A 105 -9.71 -8.64 22.78
CA TYR A 105 -10.53 -7.43 22.73
C TYR A 105 -10.89 -7.05 21.29
N VAL A 106 -9.89 -7.01 20.40
CA VAL A 106 -10.10 -6.70 18.98
C VAL A 106 -11.04 -7.70 18.31
N LEU A 107 -10.88 -9.00 18.56
CA LEU A 107 -11.77 -10.03 18.03
C LEU A 107 -13.20 -9.89 18.56
N GLY A 108 -13.37 -9.49 19.82
CA GLY A 108 -14.67 -9.19 20.40
C GLY A 108 -15.37 -8.03 19.69
N GLU A 109 -14.66 -6.92 19.48
CA GLU A 109 -15.20 -5.73 18.82
C GLU A 109 -15.48 -5.96 17.32
N LEU A 110 -14.64 -6.75 16.64
CA LEU A 110 -14.86 -7.11 15.22
C LEU A 110 -15.91 -8.21 15.03
N GLY A 111 -16.41 -8.83 16.11
CA GLY A 111 -17.34 -9.96 16.07
C GLY A 111 -18.77 -9.61 15.64
N GLY A 112 -19.10 -8.34 15.43
CA GLY A 112 -20.39 -7.91 14.89
C GLY A 112 -21.59 -8.04 15.85
N GLY A 113 -21.34 -8.14 17.16
CA GLY A 113 -22.40 -8.18 18.18
C GLY A 113 -23.15 -6.84 18.29
N HIS A 114 -24.31 -6.84 18.95
CA HIS A 114 -25.17 -5.64 19.06
C HIS A 114 -24.58 -4.48 19.89
N ASN A 115 -23.42 -4.66 20.53
CA ASN A 115 -22.80 -3.69 21.44
C ASN A 115 -21.31 -3.47 21.14
N VAL A 116 -20.89 -3.68 19.89
CA VAL A 116 -19.50 -3.49 19.45
C VAL A 116 -19.34 -2.15 18.75
N ASP A 117 -18.18 -1.52 18.93
CA ASP A 117 -17.81 -0.31 18.21
C ASP A 117 -16.37 -0.44 17.66
N PRO A 118 -16.22 -0.99 16.44
CA PRO A 118 -14.93 -1.10 15.78
C PRO A 118 -14.26 0.26 15.55
N TYR A 119 -15.01 1.35 15.44
CA TYR A 119 -14.43 2.68 15.23
C TYR A 119 -13.80 3.20 16.52
N ASP A 120 -14.49 3.07 17.66
CA ASP A 120 -13.91 3.43 18.97
C ASP A 120 -12.68 2.57 19.29
N MET A 121 -12.72 1.27 18.99
CA MET A 121 -11.57 0.38 19.11
C MET A 121 -10.37 0.85 18.26
N ILE A 122 -10.60 1.21 16.99
CA ILE A 122 -9.55 1.76 16.11
C ILE A 122 -9.02 3.09 16.68
N TRP A 123 -9.91 3.98 17.14
CA TRP A 123 -9.52 5.26 17.72
C TRP A 123 -8.67 5.09 18.97
N LYS A 124 -9.03 4.17 19.87
CA LYS A 124 -8.23 3.80 21.03
C LYS A 124 -6.85 3.29 20.63
N ALA A 125 -6.76 2.41 19.62
CA ALA A 125 -5.49 1.89 19.13
C ALA A 125 -4.60 3.00 18.56
N VAL A 126 -5.17 3.91 17.76
CA VAL A 126 -4.44 5.01 17.13
C VAL A 126 -3.93 6.01 18.17
N PHE A 127 -4.76 6.41 19.13
CA PHE A 127 -4.38 7.44 20.11
C PHE A 127 -3.62 6.95 21.33
N THR A 128 -3.56 5.63 21.59
CA THR A 128 -2.69 5.09 22.65
C THR A 128 -1.23 4.95 22.23
N VAL A 129 -0.91 5.14 20.94
CA VAL A 129 0.46 5.21 20.43
C VAL A 129 1.03 6.60 20.68
N THR A 130 1.87 6.72 21.71
CA THR A 130 2.67 7.93 21.98
C THR A 130 3.99 7.88 21.23
N ALA A 131 4.65 9.03 21.05
CA ALA A 131 5.98 9.10 20.44
C ALA A 131 7.00 8.17 21.14
N GLU A 132 6.94 8.11 22.47
CA GLU A 132 7.83 7.27 23.29
C GLU A 132 7.58 5.77 23.10
N LYS A 133 6.31 5.35 22.94
CA LYS A 133 5.97 3.96 22.58
C LYS A 133 6.45 3.61 21.18
N ALA A 134 6.37 4.56 20.24
CA ALA A 134 6.88 4.37 18.90
C ALA A 134 8.39 4.21 18.86
N GLU A 135 9.12 5.08 19.56
CA GLU A 135 10.57 4.98 19.71
C GLU A 135 10.99 3.67 20.38
N GLY A 136 10.32 3.28 21.47
CA GLY A 136 10.56 2.01 22.16
C GLY A 136 10.35 0.80 21.25
N TRP A 137 9.33 0.83 20.40
CA TRP A 137 9.11 -0.21 19.40
C TRP A 137 10.22 -0.25 18.35
N PHE A 138 10.64 0.90 17.79
CA PHE A 138 11.73 0.96 16.81
C PHE A 138 13.05 0.41 17.38
N ARG A 139 13.39 0.76 18.62
CA ARG A 139 14.57 0.24 19.32
C ARG A 139 14.46 -1.27 19.57
N HIS A 140 13.29 -1.76 20.01
CA HIS A 140 13.07 -3.18 20.24
C HIS A 140 13.15 -4.02 18.95
N SER A 141 12.68 -3.47 17.83
CA SER A 141 12.71 -4.12 16.52
C SER A 141 14.03 -3.94 15.75
N GLY A 142 15.01 -3.23 16.31
CA GLY A 142 16.36 -3.07 15.74
C GLY A 142 16.44 -2.11 14.56
N TYR A 143 15.47 -1.19 14.43
CA TYR A 143 15.48 -0.17 13.38
C TYR A 143 16.31 1.07 13.74
N ILE A 144 16.51 1.34 15.04
CA ILE A 144 17.32 2.43 15.60
C ILE A 144 18.14 1.98 16.81
#